data_AF-A0A0F9AQH6-F1
#
_entry.id   AF-A0A0F9AQH6-F1
#
_cell.length_a   1.000
_cell.length_b   1.000
_cell.length_c   1.000
_cell.angle_alpha   90.00
_cell.angle_beta   90.00
_cell.angle_gamma   90.00
#
_symmetry.space_group_name_H-M   'P 1'
#
loop_
_entity.id
_entity.type
_entity.pdbx_description
1 polymer ?
#
loop_
_entity_poly.entity_id
_entity_poly.type
_entity_poly.pdbx_seq_one_letter_code
_entity_poly.pdbx_strand_id
1 'polypeptide(L)' 'LMLKDRPIMEAAIDTDKRIVSFDDKARNAFARTSLRISELKKISWVDPSKKENAIDWLKNGAKNEKHRLLETLALSL' A
#
# COMPACT_ATOMS: atom_id res chain seq x y z
N LEU A 1 -17.05 -2.57 0.69
CA LEU A 1 -15.84 -2.17 -0.07
C LEU A 1 -14.59 -2.87 0.47
N MET A 2 -14.23 -2.77 1.76
CA MET A 2 -13.01 -3.45 2.27
C MET A 2 -13.02 -4.99 2.29
N LEU A 3 -14.16 -5.63 2.53
CA LEU A 3 -14.21 -7.09 2.71
C LEU A 3 -13.72 -7.87 1.47
N LYS A 4 -14.02 -7.38 0.25
CA LYS A 4 -13.52 -7.99 -0.98
C LYS A 4 -12.00 -7.87 -1.14
N ASP A 5 -11.41 -6.84 -0.56
CA ASP A 5 -9.99 -6.51 -0.71
C ASP A 5 -9.14 -7.07 0.47
N ARG A 6 -9.78 -7.74 1.44
CA ARG A 6 -9.10 -8.40 2.57
C ARG A 6 -8.04 -9.41 2.13
N PRO A 7 -8.30 -10.31 1.16
CA PRO A 7 -7.30 -11.29 0.74
C PRO A 7 -6.03 -10.66 0.15
N ILE A 8 -6.14 -9.49 -0.49
CA ILE A 8 -4.98 -8.75 -1.01
C ILE A 8 -4.10 -8.29 0.16
N MET A 9 -4.73 -7.83 1.24
CA MET A 9 -4.01 -7.38 2.42
C MET A 9 -3.34 -8.54 3.15
N GLU A 10 -4.06 -9.65 3.34
CA GLU A 10 -3.53 -10.88 3.94
C GLU A 10 -2.33 -11.40 3.13
N ALA A 11 -2.46 -11.49 1.80
CA ALA A 11 -1.37 -11.91 0.93
C ALA A 11 -0.16 -10.97 1.02
N ALA A 12 -0.36 -9.65 1.10
CA ALA A 12 0.74 -8.70 1.27
C ALA A 12 1.43 -8.88 2.63
N ILE A 13 0.68 -9.09 3.71
CA ILE A 13 1.23 -9.32 5.06
C ILE A 13 2.12 -10.58 5.08
N ASP A 14 1.64 -11.65 4.46
CA ASP A 14 2.29 -12.97 4.45
C ASP A 14 3.49 -13.06 3.49
N THR A 15 3.66 -12.06 2.62
CA THR A 15 4.73 -12.05 1.60
C THR A 15 5.69 -10.89 1.82
N ASP A 16 5.70 -9.93 0.90
CA ASP A 16 6.67 -8.86 0.85
C ASP A 16 6.13 -7.53 1.38
N LYS A 17 4.85 -7.42 1.73
CA LYS A 17 4.19 -6.17 2.15
C LYS A 17 4.11 -5.12 1.04
N ARG A 18 4.04 -5.54 -0.23
CA ARG A 18 3.89 -4.65 -1.38
C ARG A 18 2.53 -4.87 -2.02
N ILE A 19 1.88 -3.77 -2.38
CA ILE A 19 0.64 -3.77 -3.15
C ILE A 19 0.84 -2.85 -4.35
N VAL A 20 0.58 -3.39 -5.54
CA VAL A 20 0.51 -2.63 -6.79
C VAL A 20 -0.95 -2.64 -7.23
N SER A 21 -1.63 -1.50 -7.17
CA SER A 21 -3.06 -1.41 -7.51
C SER A 21 -3.48 0.02 -7.80
N PHE A 22 -4.36 0.18 -8.80
CA PHE A 22 -5.00 1.44 -9.17
C PHE A 22 -6.23 1.80 -8.31
N ASP A 23 -6.58 0.97 -7.32
CA ASP A 23 -7.75 1.20 -6.47
C ASP A 23 -7.43 2.20 -5.34
N ASP A 24 -7.58 3.48 -5.64
CA ASP A 24 -7.46 4.57 -4.66
C ASP A 24 -8.42 4.44 -3.48
N LYS A 25 -9.63 3.90 -3.70
CA LYS A 25 -10.62 3.78 -2.62
C LYS A 25 -10.15 2.75 -1.60
N ALA A 26 -9.65 1.61 -2.07
CA ALA A 26 -9.04 0.59 -1.22
C ALA A 26 -7.78 1.15 -0.53
N ARG A 27 -6.88 1.81 -1.28
CA ARG A 27 -5.67 2.43 -0.73
C ARG A 27 -5.98 3.37 0.43
N ASN A 28 -6.92 4.30 0.24
CA ASN A 28 -7.29 5.29 1.25
C ASN A 28 -7.97 4.66 2.47
N ALA A 29 -8.82 3.65 2.24
CA ALA A 29 -9.46 2.93 3.33
C ALA A 29 -8.39 2.22 4.19
N PHE A 30 -7.47 1.48 3.56
CA PHE A 30 -6.43 0.75 4.29
C PHE A 30 -5.38 1.66 4.92
N ALA A 31 -5.05 2.80 4.29
CA ALA A 31 -4.22 3.83 4.90
C ALA A 31 -4.82 4.28 6.24
N ARG A 32 -6.10 4.64 6.29
CA ARG A 32 -6.78 5.01 7.54
C ARG A 32 -6.76 3.88 8.57
N THR A 33 -6.99 2.64 8.14
CA THR A 33 -6.95 1.46 9.04
C THR A 33 -5.53 1.21 9.59
N SER A 34 -4.48 1.55 8.85
CA SER A 34 -3.10 1.38 9.30
C SER A 34 -2.73 2.21 10.53
N LEU A 35 -3.46 3.30 10.80
CA LEU A 35 -3.30 4.07 12.04
C LEU A 35 -3.67 3.26 13.28
N ARG A 36 -4.52 2.24 13.13
CA ARG A 36 -5.01 1.37 14.21
C ARG A 36 -4.37 -0.01 14.22
N ILE A 37 -3.99 -0.53 13.05
CA ILE A 37 -3.42 -1.87 12.90
C ILE A 37 -1.95 -1.74 12.53
N SER A 38 -1.06 -2.04 13.49
CA SER A 38 0.40 -1.88 13.35
C SER A 38 0.98 -2.67 12.19
N GLU A 39 0.39 -3.81 11.86
CA GLU A 39 0.84 -4.70 10.79
C GLU A 39 0.71 -4.07 9.39
N LEU A 40 -0.30 -3.20 9.21
CA LEU A 40 -0.55 -2.50 7.95
C LEU A 40 0.40 -1.32 7.72
N LYS A 41 1.01 -0.78 8.79
CA LYS A 41 1.86 0.43 8.71
C LYS A 41 3.05 0.26 7.76
N LYS A 42 3.55 -0.97 7.65
CA LYS A 42 4.74 -1.31 6.86
C LYS A 42 4.41 -1.73 5.42
N ILE A 43 3.15 -1.66 5.02
CA ILE A 43 2.73 -2.03 3.67
C ILE A 43 2.96 -0.86 2.74
N SER A 44 3.73 -1.11 1.68
CA SER A 44 3.95 -0.16 0.59
C SER A 44 2.88 -0.34 -0.46
N TRP A 45 2.19 0.73 -0.82
CA TRP A 45 1.21 0.74 -1.90
C TRP A 45 1.66 1.69 -3.02
N VAL A 46 1.64 1.21 -4.26
CA VAL A 46 1.87 2.04 -5.45
C VAL A 46 0.74 1.89 -6.45
N ASP A 47 0.35 3.00 -7.06
CA ASP A 47 -0.55 3.04 -8.22
C ASP A 47 0.27 3.16 -9.51
N PRO A 48 0.32 2.12 -10.36
CA PRO A 48 1.08 2.14 -11.60
C PRO A 48 0.51 3.08 -12.67
N SER A 49 -0.74 3.54 -12.53
CA SER A 49 -1.38 4.49 -13.46
C SER A 49 -0.99 5.93 -13.18
N LYS A 50 -0.38 6.21 -12.02
CA LYS A 50 0.03 7.54 -11.59
C LYS A 50 1.51 7.79 -11.85
N LYS A 51 1.91 9.07 -11.75
CA LYS A 51 3.31 9.50 -11.77
C LYS A 51 4.05 9.12 -10.47
N GLU A 52 3.95 7.86 -10.08
CA GLU A 52 4.57 7.27 -8.89
C GLU A 52 5.80 6.42 -9.25
N ASN A 53 6.27 6.43 -10.50
CA ASN A 53 7.44 5.68 -10.98
C ASN A 53 7.43 4.20 -10.59
N ALA A 54 6.25 3.57 -10.64
CA ALA A 54 6.02 2.21 -10.14
C ALA A 54 6.97 1.17 -10.77
N ILE A 55 7.19 1.26 -12.08
CA ILE A 55 8.06 0.33 -12.82
C ILE A 55 9.50 0.42 -12.33
N ASP A 56 10.04 1.63 -12.20
CA ASP A 56 11.41 1.83 -11.74
C ASP A 56 11.57 1.40 -10.29
N TRP A 57 10.58 1.70 -9.44
CA TRP A 57 10.55 1.22 -8.06
C TRP A 57 10.58 -0.32 -7.97
N LEU A 58 9.77 -1.01 -8.78
CA LEU A 58 9.76 -2.47 -8.85
C LEU A 58 11.10 -3.03 -9.34
N LYS A 59 11.66 -2.48 -10.43
CA LYS A 59 12.98 -2.89 -10.96
C LYS A 59 14.12 -2.70 -9.96
N ASN A 60 14.00 -1.72 -9.08
CA ASN A 60 14.98 -1.45 -8.01
C ASN A 60 14.69 -2.24 -6.70
N GLY A 61 13.88 -3.30 -6.80
CA GLY A 61 13.61 -4.22 -5.69
C GLY A 61 12.54 -3.73 -4.71
N ALA A 62 11.67 -2.82 -5.14
CA ALA A 62 10.52 -2.33 -4.37
C ALA A 62 10.88 -1.92 -2.93
N LYS A 63 11.92 -1.07 -2.80
CA LYS A 63 12.43 -0.61 -1.51
C LYS A 63 11.34 0.09 -0.69
N ASN A 64 11.42 -0.01 0.63
CA ASN A 64 10.49 0.68 1.52
C ASN A 64 10.71 2.19 1.46
N GLU A 65 9.89 2.88 0.67
CA GLU A 65 9.90 4.32 0.53
C GLU A 65 8.78 4.91 1.39
N LYS A 66 9.11 5.82 2.31
CA LYS A 66 8.16 6.35 3.30
C LYS A 66 6.86 6.83 2.65
N HIS A 67 6.95 7.59 1.56
CA HIS A 67 5.77 8.15 0.87
C HIS A 67 4.83 7.09 0.23
N ARG A 68 5.25 5.82 0.14
CA ARG A 68 4.41 4.70 -0.30
C ARG A 68 3.81 3.89 0.84
N LEU A 69 4.30 4.08 2.06
CA LEU A 69 3.79 3.36 3.23
C LEU A 69 2.37 3.82 3.54
N LEU A 70 1.47 2.87 3.80
CA LEU A 70 0.09 3.16 4.18
C LEU A 70 -0.01 4.12 5.37
N GLU A 71 0.89 4.02 6.35
CA GLU A 71 0.93 4.95 7.49
C GLU A 71 1.25 6.39 7.07
N THR A 72 2.19 6.57 6.15
CA THR A 72 2.55 7.93 5.67
C THR A 72 1.44 8.50 4.78
N LEU A 73 0.84 7.66 3.93
CA LEU A 73 -0.32 8.04 3.14
C LEU A 73 -1.50 8.46 4.03
N ALA A 74 -1.73 7.78 5.15
CA ALA A 74 -2.80 8.10 6.09
C ALA A 74 -2.66 9.51 6.71
N LEU A 75 -1.42 9.97 6.92
CA LEU A 75 -1.14 11.31 7.44
C LEU A 75 -1.32 12.42 6.40
N SER A 76 -1.53 12.05 5.13
CA SER A 76 -1.71 12.98 4.00
C SER A 76 -3.13 13.02 3.43
N LEU A 77 -4.08 12.28 4.03
CA LEU A 77 -5.49 12.19 3.65
C LEU A 77 -6.39 13.03 4.57
#